data_AF-A0A496WHS4-F1
#
_entry.id   AF-A0A496WHS4-F1
#
_cell.length_a   1.000
_cell.length_b   1.000
_cell.length_c   1.000
_cell.angle_alpha   90.00
_cell.angle_beta   90.00
_cell.angle_gamma   90.00
#
_symmetry.space_group_name_H-M   'P 1'
#
loop_
_entity.id
_entity.type
_entity.pdbx_description
1 polymer ?
#
loop_
_entity_poly.entity_id
_entity_poly.type
_entity_poly.pdbx_seq_one_letter_code
_entity_poly.pdbx_strand_id
1 'polypeptide(L)'
;MQQFDPTQKETQLRLESESWDTQNLEPARDGDIPVIDLEDYLASGSERALQAAADQLLRACTKVGFYCLKGHGITPRQLDSVFTQARRFLDLPLESKMALKMDRPDWPVGGVGYLPFQNRKLPARNKGNANEAYIVKRELGPRDVSLDKNQWPREQDLPEFRREVENYATAIEGLAMKLLPIYARALGMAEDFFAPGFKSPLYRLRMTKYAPIKQTADDEFGIAPHVDSTFITILAQDSEGLVIYSEQRQCWIKAPLIENTFIVNTGELLKQWSNDYFISVKHFANNNTGAYPRYSIPFFFNASADYPMECIPSCCSETRPAKYPPVSYLESQSVVQGE
;
A
#
# COMPACT_ATOMS: atom_id res chain seq x y z
N MET A 1 -25.34 -6.89 -16.65
CA MET A 1 -24.03 -6.60 -16.01
C MET A 1 -23.20 -7.84 -16.10
N GLN A 2 -21.98 -7.77 -16.65
CA GLN A 2 -21.03 -8.88 -16.55
C GLN A 2 -20.62 -9.02 -15.09
N GLN A 3 -20.68 -10.24 -14.56
CA GLN A 3 -20.14 -10.59 -13.25
C GLN A 3 -18.61 -10.41 -13.31
N PHE A 4 -18.02 -9.79 -12.28
CA PHE A 4 -16.57 -9.61 -12.21
C PHE A 4 -15.86 -10.96 -12.15
N ASP A 5 -15.01 -11.25 -13.14
CA ASP A 5 -14.11 -12.41 -13.14
C ASP A 5 -12.70 -11.98 -12.69
N PRO A 6 -12.28 -12.36 -11.47
CA PRO A 6 -11.03 -11.89 -10.93
C PRO A 6 -9.81 -12.56 -11.60
N THR A 7 -9.96 -13.73 -12.21
CA THR A 7 -8.90 -14.42 -12.96
C THR A 7 -8.65 -13.74 -14.31
N GLN A 8 -9.74 -13.34 -14.97
CA GLN A 8 -9.66 -12.53 -16.19
C GLN A 8 -8.98 -11.19 -15.91
N LYS A 9 -9.32 -10.54 -14.78
CA LYS A 9 -8.71 -9.27 -14.37
C LYS A 9 -7.22 -9.40 -14.09
N GLU A 10 -6.78 -10.44 -13.39
CA GLU A 10 -5.34 -10.69 -13.17
C GLU A 10 -4.59 -10.92 -14.49
N THR A 11 -5.20 -11.67 -15.42
CA THR A 11 -4.60 -11.87 -16.75
C THR A 11 -4.46 -10.54 -17.50
N GLN A 12 -5.47 -9.68 -17.44
CA GLN A 12 -5.43 -8.34 -18.02
C GLN A 12 -4.32 -7.48 -17.40
N LEU A 13 -4.23 -7.43 -16.06
CA LEU A 13 -3.22 -6.64 -15.35
C LEU A 13 -1.80 -7.13 -15.66
N ARG A 14 -1.60 -8.44 -15.75
CA ARG A 14 -0.31 -9.00 -16.17
C ARG A 14 0.08 -8.50 -17.55
N LEU A 15 -0.79 -8.68 -18.55
CA LEU A 15 -0.53 -8.24 -19.93
C LEU A 15 -0.29 -6.73 -20.02
N GLU A 16 -1.07 -5.94 -19.28
CA GLU A 16 -0.89 -4.50 -19.19
C GLU A 16 0.48 -4.15 -18.59
N SER A 17 0.85 -4.79 -17.48
CA SER A 17 2.12 -4.53 -16.82
C SER A 17 3.34 -4.93 -17.67
N GLU A 18 3.23 -6.00 -18.45
CA GLU A 18 4.30 -6.48 -19.34
C GLU A 18 4.50 -5.53 -20.54
N SER A 19 3.48 -4.74 -20.89
CA SER A 19 3.56 -3.75 -21.97
C SER A 19 4.26 -2.44 -21.57
N TRP A 20 4.50 -2.20 -20.28
CA TRP A 20 5.09 -0.95 -19.82
C TRP A 20 6.61 -0.91 -20.02
N ASP A 21 7.08 0.07 -20.79
CA ASP A 21 8.52 0.36 -20.90
C ASP A 21 9.04 0.95 -19.57
N THR A 22 9.91 0.21 -18.88
CA THR A 22 10.50 0.58 -17.58
C THR A 22 11.99 0.92 -17.67
N GLN A 23 12.55 1.06 -18.88
CA GLN A 23 13.98 1.25 -19.09
C GLN A 23 14.44 2.70 -18.83
N ASN A 24 13.58 3.66 -19.13
CA ASN A 24 13.92 5.09 -19.10
C ASN A 24 13.43 5.75 -17.80
N LEU A 25 14.35 5.89 -16.84
CA LEU A 25 14.06 6.44 -15.52
C LEU A 25 14.61 7.86 -15.37
N GLU A 26 13.72 8.78 -15.00
CA GLU A 26 14.04 10.17 -14.71
C GLU A 26 14.12 10.41 -13.19
N PRO A 27 14.92 11.38 -12.71
CA PRO A 27 14.76 11.87 -11.35
C PRO A 27 13.40 12.59 -11.18
N ALA A 28 12.79 12.47 -10.00
CA ALA A 28 11.68 13.33 -9.63
C ALA A 28 12.13 14.81 -9.58
N ARG A 29 11.24 15.70 -10.01
CA ARG A 29 11.39 17.15 -9.94
C ARG A 29 10.52 17.71 -8.81
N ASP A 30 10.79 18.93 -8.39
CA ASP A 30 9.95 19.63 -7.42
C ASP A 30 8.49 19.67 -7.90
N GLY A 31 7.59 19.19 -7.05
CA GLY A 31 6.16 19.10 -7.35
C GLY A 31 5.70 17.84 -8.09
N ASP A 32 6.62 16.98 -8.56
CA ASP A 32 6.23 15.67 -9.14
C ASP A 32 5.54 14.78 -8.11
N ILE A 33 5.98 14.86 -6.84
CA ILE A 33 5.35 14.18 -5.70
C ILE A 33 5.14 15.24 -4.61
N PRO A 34 3.92 15.77 -4.46
CA PRO A 34 3.65 16.86 -3.53
C PRO A 34 3.82 16.41 -2.08
N VAL A 35 4.29 17.31 -1.22
CA VAL A 35 4.32 17.11 0.23
C VAL A 35 3.01 17.65 0.82
N ILE A 36 2.35 16.83 1.63
CA ILE A 36 1.18 17.22 2.43
C ILE A 36 1.61 17.18 3.89
N ASP A 37 1.56 18.32 4.56
CA ASP A 37 1.88 18.44 5.99
C ASP A 37 0.60 18.43 6.82
N LEU A 38 0.50 17.47 7.75
CA LEU A 38 -0.66 17.31 8.62
C LEU A 38 -0.46 17.91 10.02
N GLU A 39 0.69 18.50 10.32
CA GLU A 39 1.02 18.96 11.68
C GLU A 39 -0.06 19.90 12.23
N ASP A 40 -0.46 20.92 11.46
CA ASP A 40 -1.49 21.89 11.86
C ASP A 40 -2.87 21.23 12.04
N TYR A 41 -3.24 20.31 11.14
CA TYR A 41 -4.53 19.61 11.25
C TYR A 41 -4.57 18.69 12.47
N LEU A 42 -3.53 17.90 12.71
CA LEU A 42 -3.46 16.99 13.84
C LEU A 42 -3.33 17.71 15.19
N ALA A 43 -2.73 18.91 15.20
CA ALA A 43 -2.61 19.73 16.40
C ALA A 43 -3.89 20.51 16.72
N SER A 44 -4.52 21.12 15.71
CA SER A 44 -5.66 22.04 15.91
C SER A 44 -7.02 21.38 15.79
N GLY A 45 -7.16 20.34 14.96
CA GLY A 45 -8.46 19.80 14.55
C GLY A 45 -9.37 20.83 13.87
N SER A 46 -8.83 21.96 13.40
CA SER A 46 -9.63 23.06 12.90
C SER A 46 -10.13 22.84 11.47
N GLU A 47 -11.33 23.35 11.18
CA GLU A 47 -11.91 23.35 9.82
C GLU A 47 -10.98 23.92 8.75
N ARG A 48 -10.24 24.98 9.11
CA ARG A 48 -9.29 25.63 8.21
C ARG A 48 -8.13 24.69 7.87
N ALA A 49 -7.56 24.02 8.87
CA ALA A 49 -6.45 23.10 8.67
C ALA A 49 -6.90 21.85 7.88
N LEU A 50 -8.10 21.32 8.18
CA LEU A 50 -8.72 20.24 7.41
C LEU A 50 -8.90 20.63 5.94
N GLN A 51 -9.47 21.80 5.66
CA GLN A 51 -9.66 22.27 4.28
C GLN A 51 -8.32 22.45 3.55
N ALA A 52 -7.31 23.02 4.21
CA ALA A 52 -5.98 23.20 3.61
C ALA A 52 -5.31 21.87 3.25
N ALA A 53 -5.45 20.83 4.09
CA ALA A 53 -4.96 19.49 3.81
C ALA A 53 -5.76 18.83 2.67
N ALA A 54 -7.09 18.99 2.67
CA ALA A 54 -7.97 18.45 1.64
C ALA A 54 -7.69 19.04 0.25
N ASP A 55 -7.43 20.34 0.15
CA ASP A 55 -7.11 21.00 -1.12
C ASP A 55 -5.79 20.48 -1.72
N GLN A 56 -4.79 20.21 -0.87
CA GLN A 56 -3.52 19.62 -1.28
C GLN A 56 -3.72 18.16 -1.72
N LEU A 57 -4.48 17.39 -0.95
CA LEU A 57 -4.79 15.99 -1.23
C LEU A 57 -5.57 15.83 -2.53
N LEU A 58 -6.57 16.68 -2.77
CA LEU A 58 -7.34 16.71 -4.01
C LEU A 58 -6.40 16.86 -5.23
N ARG A 59 -5.44 17.79 -5.17
CA ARG A 59 -4.46 17.97 -6.27
C ARG A 59 -3.53 16.77 -6.43
N ALA A 60 -3.05 16.21 -5.33
CA ALA A 60 -2.17 15.04 -5.36
C ALA A 60 -2.89 13.82 -5.96
N CYS A 61 -4.07 13.48 -5.44
CA CYS A 61 -4.79 12.26 -5.82
C CYS A 61 -5.45 12.34 -7.21
N THR A 62 -5.74 13.53 -7.75
CA THR A 62 -6.30 13.68 -9.11
C THR A 62 -5.23 13.74 -10.21
N LYS A 63 -4.02 14.21 -9.89
CA LYS A 63 -2.98 14.46 -10.91
C LYS A 63 -1.72 13.62 -10.80
N VAL A 64 -1.45 13.06 -9.62
CA VAL A 64 -0.20 12.35 -9.30
C VAL A 64 -0.47 10.94 -8.78
N GLY A 65 -1.53 10.75 -8.00
CA GLY A 65 -1.84 9.46 -7.35
C GLY A 65 -0.90 9.10 -6.19
N PHE A 66 0.12 9.93 -5.94
CA PHE A 66 1.12 9.80 -4.88
C PHE A 66 1.34 11.15 -4.17
N TYR A 67 1.72 11.10 -2.90
CA TYR A 67 2.21 12.24 -2.13
C TYR A 67 3.16 11.81 -1.01
N CYS A 68 4.00 12.74 -0.55
CA CYS A 68 4.77 12.58 0.68
C CYS A 68 3.99 13.16 1.86
N LEU A 69 3.77 12.38 2.89
CA LEU A 69 3.03 12.76 4.09
C LEU A 69 4.00 13.18 5.19
N LYS A 70 3.93 14.43 5.64
CA LYS A 70 4.72 15.00 6.75
C LYS A 70 3.80 15.34 7.93
N GLY A 71 4.38 15.48 9.13
CA GLY A 71 3.62 15.89 10.31
C GLY A 71 2.60 14.84 10.76
N HIS A 72 2.84 13.57 10.43
CA HIS A 72 1.91 12.45 10.62
C HIS A 72 1.79 11.94 12.07
N GLY A 73 2.65 12.41 12.99
CA GLY A 73 2.59 12.04 14.41
C GLY A 73 3.18 10.68 14.80
N ILE A 74 3.49 9.79 13.83
CA ILE A 74 4.33 8.60 14.10
C ILE A 74 5.75 9.04 14.48
N THR A 75 6.23 8.56 15.62
CA THR A 75 7.54 8.97 16.16
C THR A 75 8.70 8.26 15.47
N PRO A 76 9.91 8.86 15.41
CA PRO A 76 11.11 8.19 14.91
C PRO A 76 11.37 6.86 15.62
N ARG A 77 11.16 6.81 16.94
CA ARG A 77 11.30 5.57 17.73
C ARG A 77 10.39 4.44 17.26
N GLN A 78 9.14 4.74 16.89
CA GLN A 78 8.21 3.71 16.37
C GLN A 78 8.66 3.20 15.00
N LEU A 79 9.14 4.09 14.13
CA LEU A 79 9.69 3.72 12.82
C LEU A 79 10.96 2.88 12.96
N ASP A 80 11.92 3.33 13.77
CA ASP A 80 13.17 2.62 14.04
C ASP A 80 12.91 1.24 14.63
N SER A 81 11.94 1.14 15.56
CA SER A 81 11.54 -0.13 16.17
C SER A 81 11.05 -1.12 15.11
N VAL A 82 10.11 -0.73 14.24
CA VAL A 82 9.55 -1.64 13.24
C VAL A 82 10.56 -2.01 12.14
N PHE A 83 11.43 -1.07 11.71
CA PHE A 83 12.53 -1.40 10.80
C PHE A 83 13.55 -2.34 11.45
N THR A 84 13.84 -2.17 12.74
CA THR A 84 14.69 -3.10 13.49
C THR A 84 14.06 -4.49 13.54
N GLN A 85 12.75 -4.60 13.80
CA GLN A 85 12.05 -5.88 13.79
C GLN A 85 12.04 -6.53 12.40
N ALA A 86 11.83 -5.74 11.34
CA ALA A 86 11.88 -6.22 9.96
C ALA A 86 13.25 -6.85 9.63
N ARG A 87 14.35 -6.16 9.98
CA ARG A 87 15.72 -6.68 9.81
C ARG A 87 15.92 -7.96 10.63
N ARG A 88 15.60 -7.93 11.92
CA ARG A 88 15.74 -9.08 12.83
C ARG A 88 15.03 -10.32 12.30
N PHE A 89 13.80 -10.21 11.80
CA PHE A 89 13.07 -11.34 11.23
C PHE A 89 13.66 -11.79 9.90
N LEU A 90 13.93 -10.88 8.97
CA LEU A 90 14.36 -11.21 7.61
C LEU A 90 15.82 -11.68 7.54
N ASP A 91 16.61 -11.46 8.60
CA ASP A 91 17.95 -11.99 8.79
C ASP A 91 17.99 -13.33 9.56
N LEU A 92 16.85 -13.88 9.99
CA LEU A 92 16.78 -15.24 10.55
C LEU A 92 17.23 -16.28 9.53
N PRO A 93 17.72 -17.47 9.99
CA PRO A 93 17.96 -18.61 9.12
C PRO A 93 16.74 -18.93 8.25
N LEU A 94 16.99 -19.36 7.00
CA LEU A 94 15.92 -19.65 6.04
C LEU A 94 14.90 -20.67 6.60
N GLU A 95 15.37 -21.69 7.31
CA GLU A 95 14.52 -22.69 7.95
C GLU A 95 13.52 -22.05 8.94
N SER A 96 13.99 -21.14 9.80
CA SER A 96 13.15 -20.42 10.75
C SER A 96 12.09 -19.55 10.06
N LYS A 97 12.46 -18.88 8.96
CA LYS A 97 11.50 -18.10 8.16
C LYS A 97 10.49 -19.00 7.45
N MET A 98 10.95 -20.11 6.87
CA MET A 98 10.12 -21.08 6.17
C MET A 98 9.15 -21.84 7.09
N ALA A 99 9.45 -21.97 8.38
CA ALA A 99 8.49 -22.48 9.36
C ALA A 99 7.23 -21.61 9.45
N LEU A 100 7.31 -20.33 9.08
CA LEU A 100 6.19 -19.37 9.05
C LEU A 100 5.77 -19.05 7.61
N LYS A 101 6.04 -19.94 6.65
CA LYS A 101 5.74 -19.70 5.23
C LYS A 101 4.28 -19.29 5.06
N MET A 102 4.07 -18.24 4.28
CA MET A 102 2.75 -17.76 3.89
C MET A 102 1.98 -18.85 3.12
N ASP A 103 0.67 -18.91 3.37
CA ASP A 103 -0.26 -19.84 2.73
C ASP A 103 0.09 -21.33 2.99
N ARG A 104 0.66 -21.65 4.17
CA ARG A 104 0.91 -23.04 4.56
C ARG A 104 -0.40 -23.77 4.89
N PRO A 105 -0.58 -25.05 4.49
CA PRO A 105 -1.87 -25.73 4.57
C PRO A 105 -2.47 -25.90 5.97
N ASP A 106 -1.63 -25.84 7.01
CA ASP A 106 -1.99 -26.05 8.42
C ASP A 106 -2.29 -24.75 9.17
N TRP A 107 -2.30 -23.59 8.50
CA TRP A 107 -2.65 -22.31 9.11
C TRP A 107 -4.03 -21.80 8.65
N PRO A 108 -4.91 -21.34 9.55
CA PRO A 108 -6.30 -21.00 9.20
C PRO A 108 -6.45 -19.69 8.42
N VAL A 109 -5.40 -18.88 8.34
CA VAL A 109 -5.40 -17.55 7.71
C VAL A 109 -4.45 -17.53 6.51
N GLY A 110 -4.97 -17.21 5.32
CA GLY A 110 -4.16 -16.97 4.13
C GLY A 110 -3.55 -15.57 4.11
N GLY A 111 -2.51 -15.37 3.29
CA GLY A 111 -1.87 -14.07 3.04
C GLY A 111 -1.05 -13.52 4.20
N VAL A 112 -0.73 -14.32 5.22
CA VAL A 112 0.06 -13.91 6.40
C VAL A 112 1.30 -14.78 6.55
N GLY A 113 2.35 -14.25 7.18
CA GLY A 113 3.62 -14.94 7.40
C GLY A 113 4.70 -14.60 6.36
N TYR A 114 5.67 -15.48 6.20
CA TYR A 114 6.86 -15.29 5.37
C TYR A 114 6.61 -15.56 3.88
N LEU A 115 6.83 -14.55 3.06
CA LEU A 115 6.87 -14.60 1.60
C LEU A 115 8.32 -14.83 1.14
N PRO A 116 8.65 -15.98 0.54
CA PRO A 116 10.02 -16.30 0.15
C PRO A 116 10.60 -15.39 -0.94
N PHE A 117 11.93 -15.33 -0.98
CA PHE A 117 12.69 -14.74 -2.09
C PHE A 117 12.30 -15.36 -3.44
N GLN A 118 12.32 -14.58 -4.53
CA GLN A 118 11.87 -14.99 -5.87
C GLN A 118 10.40 -15.44 -5.93
N ASN A 119 9.55 -14.93 -5.04
CA ASN A 119 8.11 -15.08 -5.18
C ASN A 119 7.61 -14.45 -6.49
N ARG A 120 6.50 -14.98 -7.01
CA ARG A 120 5.85 -14.48 -8.24
C ARG A 120 4.48 -13.86 -7.94
N LYS A 121 4.29 -13.27 -6.76
CA LYS A 121 3.06 -12.51 -6.46
C LYS A 121 3.15 -11.12 -7.09
N LEU A 122 2.01 -10.62 -7.59
CA LEU A 122 1.75 -9.23 -8.04
C LEU A 122 2.53 -8.70 -9.26
N PRO A 123 1.92 -8.74 -10.47
CA PRO A 123 1.32 -9.91 -11.08
C PRO A 123 2.38 -10.98 -11.40
N ALA A 124 1.96 -12.23 -11.64
CA ALA A 124 2.92 -13.31 -11.87
C ALA A 124 3.72 -13.13 -13.18
N ARG A 125 5.05 -13.05 -13.07
CA ARG A 125 6.01 -12.96 -14.19
C ARG A 125 6.92 -14.18 -14.29
N ASN A 126 7.69 -14.25 -15.38
CA ASN A 126 8.66 -15.31 -15.62
C ASN A 126 9.77 -15.31 -14.57
N LYS A 127 10.36 -14.14 -14.31
CA LYS A 127 11.31 -13.94 -13.21
C LYS A 127 10.56 -13.62 -11.91
N GLY A 128 11.03 -14.23 -10.82
CA GLY A 128 10.52 -13.94 -9.49
C GLY A 128 11.04 -12.60 -8.98
N ASN A 129 10.28 -11.98 -8.10
CA ASN A 129 10.65 -10.73 -7.45
C ASN A 129 11.88 -10.93 -6.55
N ALA A 130 12.89 -10.06 -6.68
CA ALA A 130 14.11 -10.03 -5.86
C ALA A 130 13.86 -9.42 -4.47
N ASN A 131 12.77 -9.82 -3.82
CA ASN A 131 12.45 -9.52 -2.44
C ASN A 131 11.98 -10.75 -1.69
N GLU A 132 12.14 -10.70 -0.38
CA GLU A 132 11.43 -11.52 0.59
C GLU A 132 10.66 -10.62 1.55
N ALA A 133 9.59 -11.13 2.17
CA ALA A 133 8.78 -10.31 3.08
C ALA A 133 8.17 -11.12 4.23
N TYR A 134 7.73 -10.41 5.27
CA TYR A 134 6.85 -10.94 6.31
C TYR A 134 5.59 -10.09 6.39
N ILE A 135 4.42 -10.74 6.38
CA ILE A 135 3.12 -10.08 6.26
C ILE A 135 2.26 -10.36 7.49
N VAL A 136 1.71 -9.30 8.06
CA VAL A 136 0.67 -9.34 9.09
C VAL A 136 -0.60 -8.74 8.51
N LYS A 137 -1.75 -9.32 8.83
CA LYS A 137 -3.07 -8.87 8.38
C LYS A 137 -4.00 -8.66 9.57
N ARG A 138 -4.90 -7.69 9.47
CA ARG A 138 -6.07 -7.58 10.35
C ARG A 138 -7.33 -7.35 9.53
N GLU A 139 -8.39 -8.02 9.92
CA GLU A 139 -9.72 -7.88 9.35
C GLU A 139 -10.76 -8.40 10.35
N LEU A 140 -11.37 -7.49 11.12
CA LEU A 140 -12.37 -7.85 12.14
C LEU A 140 -13.80 -7.99 11.56
N GLY A 141 -13.90 -8.12 10.23
CA GLY A 141 -15.15 -8.33 9.49
C GLY A 141 -15.56 -9.82 9.44
N PRO A 142 -16.25 -10.26 8.37
CA PRO A 142 -16.81 -11.61 8.28
C PRO A 142 -15.79 -12.76 8.43
N ARG A 143 -14.52 -12.52 8.07
CA ARG A 143 -13.45 -13.52 8.19
C ARG A 143 -12.80 -13.57 9.59
N ASP A 144 -13.05 -12.57 10.43
CA ASP A 144 -12.51 -12.44 11.79
C ASP A 144 -11.00 -12.79 11.87
N VAL A 145 -10.18 -12.09 11.10
CA VAL A 145 -8.72 -12.20 11.14
C VAL A 145 -8.19 -11.17 12.15
N SER A 146 -8.21 -11.55 13.42
CA SER A 146 -7.56 -10.81 14.50
C SER A 146 -6.04 -10.99 14.46
N LEU A 147 -5.30 -10.09 15.12
CA LEU A 147 -3.83 -10.11 15.11
C LEU A 147 -3.25 -11.40 15.71
N ASP A 148 -3.90 -12.01 16.70
CA ASP A 148 -3.52 -13.29 17.29
C ASP A 148 -3.60 -14.48 16.32
N LYS A 149 -4.39 -14.38 15.25
CA LYS A 149 -4.50 -15.42 14.21
C LYS A 149 -3.41 -15.29 13.12
N ASN A 150 -2.48 -14.34 13.26
CA ASN A 150 -1.32 -14.23 12.37
C ASN A 150 -0.20 -15.22 12.75
N GLN A 151 0.67 -15.51 11.78
CA GLN A 151 1.81 -16.42 11.97
C GLN A 151 2.98 -15.74 12.69
N TRP A 152 2.95 -15.71 14.02
CA TRP A 152 4.02 -15.10 14.83
C TRP A 152 5.20 -16.05 15.06
N PRO A 153 6.47 -15.56 15.00
CA PRO A 153 7.59 -16.32 15.54
C PRO A 153 7.40 -16.57 17.03
N ARG A 154 7.97 -17.67 17.54
CA ARG A 154 7.93 -17.94 18.98
C ARG A 154 8.72 -16.86 19.71
N GLU A 155 8.21 -16.41 20.86
CA GLU A 155 8.83 -15.34 21.66
C GLU A 155 10.30 -15.65 21.99
N GLN A 156 10.63 -16.91 22.24
CA GLN A 156 12.00 -17.36 22.49
C GLN A 156 12.95 -17.25 21.29
N ASP A 157 12.42 -17.33 20.07
CA ASP A 157 13.22 -17.26 18.82
C ASP A 157 13.41 -15.81 18.38
N LEU A 158 12.41 -14.96 18.62
CA LEU A 158 12.47 -13.53 18.29
C LEU A 158 11.77 -12.66 19.34
N PRO A 159 12.42 -12.42 20.50
CA PRO A 159 11.82 -11.67 21.60
C PRO A 159 11.35 -10.28 21.19
N GLU A 160 10.21 -9.87 21.74
CA GLU A 160 9.54 -8.56 21.54
C GLU A 160 9.02 -8.29 20.13
N PHE A 161 9.29 -9.16 19.15
CA PHE A 161 8.92 -8.93 17.75
C PHE A 161 7.43 -8.68 17.59
N ARG A 162 6.60 -9.57 18.13
CA ARG A 162 5.14 -9.43 18.05
C ARG A 162 4.68 -8.11 18.65
N ARG A 163 5.12 -7.80 19.87
CA ARG A 163 4.73 -6.57 20.59
C ARG A 163 5.05 -5.32 19.79
N GLU A 164 6.27 -5.21 19.26
CA GLU A 164 6.71 -4.03 18.52
C GLU A 164 6.01 -3.89 17.15
N VAL A 165 5.76 -5.01 16.45
CA VAL A 165 5.01 -5.01 15.20
C VAL A 165 3.54 -4.64 15.42
N GLU A 166 2.90 -5.17 16.47
CA GLU A 166 1.53 -4.79 16.86
C GLU A 166 1.45 -3.31 17.25
N ASN A 167 2.42 -2.80 18.03
CA ASN A 167 2.50 -1.38 18.37
C ASN A 167 2.55 -0.47 17.14
N TYR A 168 3.38 -0.82 16.14
CA TYR A 168 3.44 -0.06 14.89
C TYR A 168 2.15 -0.20 14.09
N ALA A 169 1.59 -1.41 13.97
CA ALA A 169 0.35 -1.67 13.25
C ALA A 169 -0.82 -0.84 13.81
N THR A 170 -0.96 -0.76 15.14
CA THR A 170 -1.97 0.08 15.79
C THR A 170 -1.74 1.57 15.52
N ALA A 171 -0.48 2.03 15.58
CA ALA A 171 -0.16 3.43 15.34
C ALA A 171 -0.46 3.86 13.90
N ILE A 172 -0.06 3.05 12.91
CA ILE A 172 -0.27 3.35 11.49
C ILE A 172 -1.74 3.18 11.07
N GLU A 173 -2.49 2.24 11.66
CA GLU A 173 -3.95 2.16 11.52
C GLU A 173 -4.61 3.45 12.04
N GLY A 174 -4.20 3.93 13.21
CA GLY A 174 -4.70 5.18 13.77
C GLY A 174 -4.42 6.40 12.88
N LEU A 175 -3.25 6.44 12.22
CA LEU A 175 -2.95 7.46 11.20
C LEU A 175 -3.88 7.32 9.99
N ALA A 176 -4.04 6.11 9.45
CA ALA A 176 -4.88 5.87 8.28
C ALA A 176 -6.35 6.28 8.54
N MET A 177 -6.88 6.01 9.74
CA MET A 177 -8.22 6.48 10.15
C MET A 177 -8.32 8.01 10.19
N LYS A 178 -7.27 8.72 10.64
CA LYS A 178 -7.23 10.20 10.66
C LYS A 178 -7.14 10.83 9.27
N LEU A 179 -6.76 10.06 8.25
CA LEU A 179 -6.78 10.53 6.86
C LEU A 179 -8.18 10.53 6.27
N LEU A 180 -9.10 9.68 6.75
CA LEU A 180 -10.45 9.53 6.16
C LEU A 180 -11.22 10.85 6.05
N PRO A 181 -11.27 11.74 7.06
CA PRO A 181 -11.94 13.03 6.94
C PRO A 181 -11.32 13.94 5.86
N ILE A 182 -10.00 13.87 5.67
CA ILE A 182 -9.29 14.65 4.66
C ILE A 182 -9.66 14.18 3.26
N TYR A 183 -9.68 12.85 3.05
CA TYR A 183 -10.15 12.25 1.80
C TYR A 183 -11.62 12.60 1.52
N ALA A 184 -12.49 12.53 2.54
CA ALA A 184 -13.90 12.86 2.39
C ALA A 184 -14.07 14.33 1.99
N ARG A 185 -13.38 15.24 2.68
CA ARG A 185 -13.41 16.67 2.39
C ARG A 185 -12.86 16.98 1.00
N ALA A 186 -11.76 16.34 0.58
CA ALA A 186 -11.17 16.51 -0.75
C ALA A 186 -12.13 16.08 -1.86
N LEU A 187 -13.00 15.12 -1.58
CA LEU A 187 -14.06 14.66 -2.49
C LEU A 187 -15.36 15.45 -2.33
N GLY A 188 -15.41 16.52 -1.52
CA GLY A 188 -16.63 17.31 -1.32
C GLY A 188 -17.72 16.58 -0.54
N MET A 189 -17.34 15.60 0.28
CA MET A 189 -18.25 14.84 1.15
C MET A 189 -18.13 15.31 2.61
N ALA A 190 -19.12 14.92 3.42
CA ALA A 190 -19.05 15.10 4.88
C ALA A 190 -17.88 14.31 5.47
N GLU A 191 -17.27 14.81 6.56
CA GLU A 191 -16.07 14.23 7.17
C GLU A 191 -16.20 12.76 7.57
N ASP A 192 -17.40 12.37 7.98
CA ASP A 192 -17.73 11.02 8.42
C ASP A 192 -18.20 10.10 7.28
N PHE A 193 -18.16 10.57 6.02
CA PHE A 193 -18.65 9.81 4.86
C PHE A 193 -18.06 8.40 4.76
N PHE A 194 -16.76 8.27 5.04
CA PHE A 194 -16.08 6.97 5.01
C PHE A 194 -16.27 6.15 6.29
N ALA A 195 -16.68 6.75 7.42
CA ALA A 195 -16.75 6.07 8.71
C ALA A 195 -17.57 4.76 8.69
N PRO A 196 -18.71 4.65 7.99
CA PRO A 196 -19.45 3.39 7.87
C PRO A 196 -18.63 2.27 7.21
N GLY A 197 -17.83 2.61 6.20
CA GLY A 197 -16.97 1.66 5.47
C GLY A 197 -15.76 1.20 6.26
N PHE A 198 -15.30 2.00 7.22
CA PHE A 198 -14.09 1.73 8.00
C PHE A 198 -14.39 1.37 9.47
N LYS A 199 -15.56 0.78 9.76
CA LYS A 199 -15.88 0.25 11.10
C LYS A 199 -14.95 -0.89 11.54
N SER A 200 -14.61 -1.78 10.60
CA SER A 200 -13.70 -2.91 10.79
C SER A 200 -12.72 -2.97 9.63
N PRO A 201 -11.83 -1.97 9.50
CA PRO A 201 -11.00 -1.83 8.32
C PRO A 201 -10.12 -3.07 8.12
N LEU A 202 -9.93 -3.43 6.85
CA LEU A 202 -8.98 -4.46 6.47
C LEU A 202 -7.63 -3.80 6.22
N TYR A 203 -6.56 -4.35 6.80
CA TYR A 203 -5.22 -3.93 6.43
C TYR A 203 -4.22 -5.07 6.36
N ARG A 204 -3.15 -4.84 5.60
CA ARG A 204 -1.93 -5.65 5.60
C ARG A 204 -0.72 -4.78 5.86
N LEU A 205 0.15 -5.25 6.74
CA LEU A 205 1.47 -4.68 7.00
C LEU A 205 2.51 -5.65 6.45
N ARG A 206 3.28 -5.21 5.45
CA ARG A 206 4.28 -6.05 4.77
C ARG A 206 5.67 -5.51 5.03
N MET A 207 6.47 -6.19 5.83
CA MET A 207 7.88 -5.88 6.04
C MET A 207 8.70 -6.56 4.94
N THR A 208 9.30 -5.79 4.04
CA THR A 208 9.98 -6.29 2.83
C THR A 208 11.48 -6.02 2.88
N LYS A 209 12.28 -7.00 2.46
CA LYS A 209 13.72 -6.89 2.23
C LYS A 209 14.02 -7.15 0.77
N TYR A 210 14.74 -6.22 0.14
CA TYR A 210 15.12 -6.29 -1.27
C TYR A 210 16.60 -6.64 -1.39
N ALA A 211 16.92 -7.69 -2.14
CA ALA A 211 18.31 -8.00 -2.47
C ALA A 211 18.85 -6.96 -3.47
N PRO A 212 20.14 -6.59 -3.39
CA PRO A 212 20.76 -5.79 -4.44
C PRO A 212 20.59 -6.46 -5.80
N ILE A 213 20.09 -5.72 -6.79
CA ILE A 213 19.96 -6.18 -8.17
C ILE A 213 20.79 -5.32 -9.11
N LYS A 214 21.30 -5.93 -10.19
CA LYS A 214 21.98 -5.18 -11.26
C LYS A 214 20.92 -4.69 -12.23
N GLN A 215 20.90 -3.38 -12.52
CA GLN A 215 19.91 -2.75 -13.39
C GLN A 215 19.91 -3.24 -14.86
N THR A 216 20.83 -4.14 -15.23
CA THR A 216 21.07 -4.60 -16.61
C THR A 216 20.24 -5.80 -17.06
N ALA A 217 19.46 -6.42 -16.18
CA ALA A 217 18.70 -7.62 -16.54
C ALA A 217 17.26 -7.27 -16.93
N ASP A 218 16.88 -7.58 -18.17
CA ASP A 218 15.49 -7.52 -18.62
C ASP A 218 14.59 -8.33 -17.65
N ASP A 219 13.53 -7.70 -17.15
CA ASP A 219 12.51 -8.31 -16.27
C ASP A 219 12.99 -8.71 -14.85
N GLU A 220 14.09 -8.16 -14.33
CA GLU A 220 14.48 -8.35 -12.91
C GLU A 220 14.04 -7.15 -12.05
N PHE A 221 13.09 -7.41 -11.14
CA PHE A 221 12.56 -6.38 -10.24
C PHE A 221 12.66 -6.79 -8.79
N GLY A 222 12.85 -5.80 -7.90
CA GLY A 222 12.64 -5.97 -6.47
C GLY A 222 11.18 -6.34 -6.20
N ILE A 223 10.24 -5.56 -6.72
CA ILE A 223 8.82 -5.88 -6.93
C ILE A 223 8.47 -5.40 -8.33
N ALA A 224 7.86 -6.27 -9.14
CA ALA A 224 7.47 -6.00 -10.51
C ALA A 224 6.50 -4.80 -10.63
N PRO A 225 6.40 -4.17 -11.82
CA PRO A 225 5.43 -3.12 -12.08
C PRO A 225 3.99 -3.55 -11.81
N HIS A 226 3.28 -2.76 -11.00
CA HIS A 226 1.91 -3.01 -10.58
C HIS A 226 1.17 -1.72 -10.21
N VAL A 227 -0.12 -1.86 -9.92
CA VAL A 227 -0.94 -0.90 -9.17
C VAL A 227 -1.43 -1.58 -7.90
N ASP A 228 -1.74 -0.80 -6.86
CA ASP A 228 -2.24 -1.35 -5.59
C ASP A 228 -3.76 -1.54 -5.62
N SER A 229 -4.25 -2.66 -5.08
CA SER A 229 -5.68 -2.89 -4.88
C SER A 229 -6.12 -2.40 -3.49
N THR A 230 -5.92 -1.11 -3.21
CA THR A 230 -6.20 -0.51 -1.90
C THR A 230 -7.13 0.71 -1.98
N PHE A 231 -7.64 1.14 -0.83
CA PHE A 231 -8.09 2.52 -0.66
C PHE A 231 -6.86 3.43 -0.72
N ILE A 232 -5.92 3.20 0.19
CA ILE A 232 -4.58 3.83 0.18
C ILE A 232 -3.51 2.85 0.64
N THR A 233 -2.27 3.13 0.27
CA THR A 233 -1.08 2.47 0.82
C THR A 233 -0.18 3.51 1.47
N ILE A 234 0.24 3.29 2.72
CA ILE A 234 1.18 4.15 3.45
C ILE A 234 2.53 3.43 3.51
N LEU A 235 3.56 3.98 2.87
CA LEU A 235 4.87 3.35 2.69
C LEU A 235 5.94 4.03 3.55
N ALA A 236 6.50 3.28 4.50
CA ALA A 236 7.79 3.58 5.10
C ALA A 236 8.92 2.97 4.26
N GLN A 237 10.00 3.71 4.02
CA GLN A 237 11.19 3.20 3.32
C GLN A 237 12.47 3.72 3.98
N ASP A 238 13.50 2.88 4.07
CA ASP A 238 14.80 3.25 4.65
C ASP A 238 15.82 3.77 3.62
N SER A 239 15.58 3.52 2.33
CA SER A 239 16.39 4.01 1.23
C SER A 239 15.57 4.23 -0.04
N GLU A 240 16.14 4.97 -0.99
CA GLU A 240 15.61 5.10 -2.35
C GLU A 240 15.44 3.73 -3.02
N GLY A 241 14.51 3.63 -3.97
CA GLY A 241 14.26 2.41 -4.74
C GLY A 241 12.87 2.30 -5.36
N LEU A 242 11.92 3.12 -4.89
CA LEU A 242 10.58 3.25 -5.48
C LEU A 242 10.65 4.05 -6.80
N VAL A 243 9.96 3.56 -7.82
CA VAL A 243 9.78 4.22 -9.11
C VAL A 243 8.30 4.33 -9.41
N ILE A 244 7.85 5.51 -9.79
CA ILE A 244 6.44 5.86 -10.03
C ILE A 244 6.28 6.34 -11.46
N TYR A 245 5.20 5.99 -12.13
CA TYR A 245 4.88 6.59 -13.43
C TYR A 245 4.23 7.95 -13.24
N SER A 246 4.85 9.01 -13.76
CA SER A 246 4.27 10.35 -13.75
C SER A 246 3.30 10.47 -14.93
N GLU A 247 2.00 10.50 -14.65
CA GLU A 247 0.98 10.78 -15.68
C GLU A 247 1.12 12.19 -16.28
N GLN A 248 1.72 13.14 -15.55
CA GLN A 248 1.94 14.49 -16.08
C GLN A 248 3.12 14.54 -17.05
N ARG A 249 4.20 13.82 -16.74
CA ARG A 249 5.43 13.81 -17.55
C ARG A 249 5.46 12.67 -18.58
N GLN A 250 4.53 11.71 -18.49
CA GLN A 250 4.48 10.50 -19.30
C GLN A 250 5.82 9.73 -19.26
N CYS A 251 6.41 9.62 -18.05
CA CYS A 251 7.67 8.92 -17.83
C CYS A 251 7.74 8.31 -16.43
N TRP A 252 8.62 7.33 -16.24
CA TRP A 252 8.93 6.79 -14.92
C TRP A 252 9.89 7.72 -14.17
N ILE A 253 9.54 8.06 -12.94
CA ILE A 253 10.32 8.92 -12.05
C ILE A 253 10.78 8.14 -10.81
N LYS A 254 12.02 8.37 -10.39
CA LYS A 254 12.55 7.85 -9.12
C LYS A 254 11.98 8.68 -7.98
N ALA A 255 11.22 8.05 -7.09
CA ALA A 255 10.63 8.73 -5.94
C ALA A 255 11.75 9.19 -4.98
N PRO A 256 11.69 10.42 -4.46
CA PRO A 256 12.70 10.92 -3.54
C PRO A 256 12.54 10.25 -2.17
N LEU A 257 13.64 10.20 -1.41
CA LEU A 257 13.62 9.86 0.01
C LEU A 257 13.61 11.15 0.83
N ILE A 258 12.42 11.56 1.30
CA ILE A 258 12.26 12.73 2.17
C ILE A 258 12.23 12.26 3.62
N GLU A 259 13.15 12.78 4.43
CA GLU A 259 13.27 12.44 5.85
C GLU A 259 11.97 12.74 6.61
N ASN A 260 11.61 11.85 7.55
CA ASN A 260 10.40 11.98 8.38
C ASN A 260 9.10 12.13 7.58
N THR A 261 9.00 11.41 6.45
CA THR A 261 7.77 11.32 5.66
C THR A 261 7.41 9.87 5.34
N PHE A 262 6.12 9.63 5.11
CA PHE A 262 5.66 8.46 4.38
C PHE A 262 5.43 8.81 2.92
N ILE A 263 5.65 7.88 2.01
CA ILE A 263 5.03 7.97 0.68
C ILE A 263 3.64 7.35 0.77
N VAL A 264 2.62 8.01 0.25
CA VAL A 264 1.24 7.52 0.24
C VAL A 264 0.70 7.53 -1.17
N ASN A 265 0.04 6.44 -1.58
CA ASN A 265 -0.67 6.35 -2.85
C ASN A 265 -2.10 5.89 -2.70
N THR A 266 -2.91 6.30 -3.67
CA THR A 266 -4.29 5.81 -3.86
C THR A 266 -4.27 4.53 -4.70
N GLY A 267 -5.13 3.58 -4.35
CA GLY A 267 -5.24 2.31 -5.07
C GLY A 267 -6.50 2.20 -5.94
N GLU A 268 -6.63 1.07 -6.63
CA GLU A 268 -7.70 0.79 -7.58
C GLU A 268 -9.10 0.86 -6.94
N LEU A 269 -9.24 0.47 -5.66
CA LEU A 269 -10.53 0.51 -4.97
C LEU A 269 -11.00 1.96 -4.76
N LEU A 270 -10.12 2.88 -4.35
CA LEU A 270 -10.48 4.29 -4.23
C LEU A 270 -10.66 4.96 -5.60
N LYS A 271 -9.87 4.58 -6.61
CA LYS A 271 -10.08 5.03 -7.99
C LYS A 271 -11.49 4.65 -8.47
N GLN A 272 -11.91 3.39 -8.30
CA GLN A 272 -13.24 2.94 -8.65
C GLN A 272 -14.34 3.62 -7.81
N TRP A 273 -14.15 3.70 -6.49
CA TRP A 273 -15.11 4.32 -5.58
C TRP A 273 -15.35 5.80 -5.93
N SER A 274 -14.29 6.52 -6.29
CA SER A 274 -14.33 7.92 -6.74
C SER A 274 -14.65 8.10 -8.24
N ASN A 275 -15.06 7.06 -8.95
CA ASN A 275 -15.45 7.13 -10.37
C ASN A 275 -14.32 7.66 -11.31
N ASP A 276 -13.09 7.25 -11.04
CA ASP A 276 -11.84 7.75 -11.66
C ASP A 276 -11.52 9.22 -11.37
N TYR A 277 -12.13 9.81 -10.34
CA TYR A 277 -11.78 11.17 -9.95
C TYR A 277 -10.39 11.19 -9.30
N PHE A 278 -10.11 10.26 -8.39
CA PHE A 278 -8.75 9.97 -7.96
C PHE A 278 -8.15 8.87 -8.84
N ILE A 279 -6.86 8.97 -9.12
CA ILE A 279 -6.14 8.04 -9.98
C ILE A 279 -5.36 7.02 -9.14
N SER A 280 -5.09 5.86 -9.71
CA SER A 280 -4.23 4.82 -9.14
C SER A 280 -3.10 4.61 -10.12
N VAL A 281 -1.87 4.73 -9.64
CA VAL A 281 -0.71 4.95 -10.49
C VAL A 281 0.25 3.78 -10.41
N LYS A 282 0.68 3.33 -11.59
CA LYS A 282 1.62 2.22 -11.72
C LYS A 282 2.99 2.58 -11.14
N HIS A 283 3.57 1.64 -10.43
CA HIS A 283 4.83 1.78 -9.72
C HIS A 283 5.56 0.44 -9.63
N PHE A 284 6.87 0.49 -9.38
CA PHE A 284 7.68 -0.69 -9.08
C PHE A 284 8.78 -0.32 -8.09
N ALA A 285 9.42 -1.31 -7.47
CA ALA A 285 10.48 -1.07 -6.50
C ALA A 285 11.70 -1.94 -6.77
N ASN A 286 12.88 -1.33 -6.73
CA ASN A 286 14.16 -2.00 -6.93
C ASN A 286 15.13 -1.67 -5.80
N ASN A 287 16.18 -2.48 -5.69
CA ASN A 287 17.38 -2.15 -4.93
C ASN A 287 18.58 -2.12 -5.89
N ASN A 288 18.60 -1.11 -6.74
CA ASN A 288 19.62 -0.90 -7.77
C ASN A 288 20.56 0.28 -7.47
N THR A 289 20.41 0.90 -6.30
CA THR A 289 21.17 2.09 -5.89
C THR A 289 22.24 1.80 -4.82
N GLY A 290 22.28 0.58 -4.27
CA GLY A 290 23.19 0.24 -3.17
C GLY A 290 23.72 -1.19 -3.20
N ALA A 291 24.79 -1.42 -2.42
CA ALA A 291 25.39 -2.75 -2.23
C ALA A 291 24.76 -3.54 -1.07
N TYR A 292 23.88 -2.90 -0.29
CA TYR A 292 23.26 -3.47 0.91
C TYR A 292 21.76 -3.69 0.70
N PRO A 293 21.13 -4.59 1.48
CA PRO A 293 19.69 -4.78 1.40
C PRO A 293 18.90 -3.51 1.78
N ARG A 294 17.90 -3.18 0.96
CA ARG A 294 16.90 -2.13 1.21
C ARG A 294 15.71 -2.72 1.96
N TYR A 295 15.07 -1.94 2.82
CA TYR A 295 13.85 -2.33 3.51
C TYR A 295 12.71 -1.34 3.26
N SER A 296 11.50 -1.88 3.15
CA SER A 296 10.29 -1.06 3.15
C SER A 296 9.16 -1.74 3.89
N ILE A 297 8.23 -0.94 4.39
CA ILE A 297 7.10 -1.40 5.20
C ILE A 297 5.82 -0.72 4.68
N PRO A 298 5.27 -1.16 3.53
CA PRO A 298 3.95 -0.73 3.11
C PRO A 298 2.85 -1.24 4.06
N PHE A 299 1.94 -0.32 4.38
CA PHE A 299 0.68 -0.56 5.07
C PHE A 299 -0.47 -0.36 4.08
N PHE A 300 -1.06 -1.47 3.64
CA PHE A 300 -2.17 -1.50 2.69
C PHE A 300 -3.47 -1.36 3.46
N PHE A 301 -4.22 -0.26 3.26
CA PHE A 301 -5.40 0.08 4.05
C PHE A 301 -6.66 0.06 3.19
N ASN A 302 -7.72 -0.57 3.71
CA ASN A 302 -9.00 -0.77 3.03
C ASN A 302 -10.18 -0.63 3.99
N ALA A 303 -11.36 -0.39 3.41
CA ALA A 303 -12.63 -0.54 4.11
C ALA A 303 -12.82 -1.98 4.62
N SER A 304 -13.86 -2.20 5.44
CA SER A 304 -14.32 -3.54 5.80
C SER A 304 -14.49 -4.38 4.52
N ALA A 305 -14.07 -5.64 4.56
CA ALA A 305 -13.84 -6.41 3.35
C ALA A 305 -15.12 -6.64 2.50
N ASP A 306 -16.27 -6.66 3.14
CA ASP A 306 -17.60 -6.83 2.58
C ASP A 306 -18.37 -5.51 2.37
N TYR A 307 -17.76 -4.37 2.67
CA TYR A 307 -18.43 -3.08 2.51
C TYR A 307 -18.69 -2.77 1.03
N PRO A 308 -19.96 -2.51 0.64
CA PRO A 308 -20.29 -2.18 -0.74
C PRO A 308 -19.85 -0.74 -1.06
N MET A 309 -18.83 -0.60 -1.89
CA MET A 309 -18.37 0.70 -2.38
C MET A 309 -19.18 1.10 -3.61
N GLU A 310 -20.17 1.96 -3.40
CA GLU A 310 -20.95 2.60 -4.45
C GLU A 310 -20.32 3.93 -4.85
N CYS A 311 -20.46 4.32 -6.14
CA CYS A 311 -19.91 5.57 -6.66
C CYS A 311 -20.23 6.75 -5.73
N ILE A 312 -19.19 7.47 -5.29
CA ILE A 312 -19.33 8.60 -4.36
C ILE A 312 -20.26 9.64 -5.00
N PRO A 313 -21.26 10.18 -4.26
CA PRO A 313 -22.26 11.09 -4.82
C PRO A 313 -21.67 12.30 -5.55
N SER A 314 -20.64 12.94 -5.00
CA SER A 314 -19.93 14.07 -5.62
C SER A 314 -19.11 13.69 -6.86
N CYS A 315 -18.84 12.40 -7.06
CA CYS A 315 -18.08 11.86 -8.18
C CYS A 315 -18.96 11.47 -9.38
N CYS A 316 -20.29 11.52 -9.26
CA CYS A 316 -21.22 11.27 -10.36
C CYS A 316 -22.28 12.36 -10.54
N SER A 317 -22.83 12.44 -11.74
CA SER A 317 -23.96 13.31 -12.12
C SER A 317 -24.62 12.76 -13.39
N GLU A 318 -25.67 13.41 -13.88
CA GLU A 318 -26.29 13.04 -15.17
C GLU A 318 -25.30 13.09 -16.34
N THR A 319 -24.35 14.03 -16.33
CA THR A 319 -23.33 14.19 -17.38
C THR A 319 -22.06 13.37 -17.12
N ARG A 320 -21.92 12.79 -15.92
CA ARG A 320 -20.84 11.88 -15.53
C ARG A 320 -21.43 10.72 -14.71
N PRO A 321 -22.13 9.77 -15.35
CA PRO A 321 -22.74 8.65 -14.62
C PRO A 321 -21.68 7.77 -13.97
N ALA A 322 -22.11 6.94 -13.01
CA ALA A 322 -21.24 5.93 -12.41
C ALA A 322 -20.72 4.97 -13.49
N LYS A 323 -19.40 4.83 -13.61
CA LYS A 323 -18.75 3.95 -14.59
C LYS A 323 -18.75 2.48 -14.15
N TYR A 324 -18.85 2.26 -12.84
CA TYR A 324 -18.64 0.97 -12.22
C TYR A 324 -19.86 0.55 -11.41
N PRO A 325 -20.18 -0.75 -11.37
CA PRO A 325 -21.11 -1.26 -10.39
C PRO A 325 -20.51 -1.18 -8.97
N PRO A 326 -21.36 -1.23 -7.92
CA PRO A 326 -20.89 -1.42 -6.56
C PRO A 326 -19.95 -2.62 -6.45
N VAL A 327 -18.89 -2.48 -5.66
CA VAL A 327 -17.91 -3.55 -5.43
C VAL A 327 -17.43 -3.54 -3.98
N SER A 328 -17.17 -4.70 -3.40
CA SER A 328 -16.46 -4.84 -2.13
C SER A 328 -15.02 -5.33 -2.33
N TYR A 329 -14.19 -5.29 -1.29
CA TYR A 329 -12.84 -5.87 -1.35
C TYR A 329 -12.90 -7.35 -1.74
N LEU A 330 -13.84 -8.11 -1.17
CA LEU A 330 -14.05 -9.54 -1.43
C LEU A 330 -14.49 -9.85 -2.87
N GLU A 331 -15.00 -8.86 -3.59
CA GLU A 331 -15.41 -8.99 -4.99
C GLU A 331 -14.39 -8.36 -5.95
N SER A 332 -13.26 -7.86 -5.43
CA SER A 332 -12.25 -7.17 -6.22
C SER A 332 -11.10 -8.09 -6.64
N GLN A 333 -10.23 -7.60 -7.53
CA GLN A 333 -9.05 -8.32 -8.00
C GLN A 333 -8.07 -8.72 -6.87
N SER A 334 -8.13 -8.01 -5.74
CA SER A 334 -7.31 -8.27 -4.55
C SER A 334 -7.37 -9.74 -4.15
N VAL A 335 -8.55 -10.36 -4.23
CA VAL A 335 -8.74 -11.77 -3.88
C VAL A 335 -7.91 -12.70 -4.75
N VAL A 336 -7.81 -12.43 -6.07
CA VAL A 336 -7.03 -13.27 -6.98
C VAL A 336 -5.55 -13.00 -6.91
N GLN A 337 -5.15 -11.78 -6.60
CA GLN A 337 -3.74 -11.45 -6.36
C GLN A 337 -3.18 -12.04 -5.05
N GLY A 338 -4.03 -12.75 -4.30
CA GLY A 338 -3.68 -13.27 -2.98
C GLY A 338 -3.35 -12.13 -2.02
N GLU A 339 -4.02 -11.00 -2.23
CA GLU A 339 -3.99 -9.82 -1.39
C GLU A 339 -4.97 -9.93 -0.22
#